data_AF-A0A2V8HDA7-F1
#
_entry.id   AF-A0A2V8HDA7-F1
#
_cell.length_a   1.000
_cell.length_b   1.000
_cell.length_c   1.000
_cell.angle_alpha   90.00
_cell.angle_beta   90.00
_cell.angle_gamma   90.00
#
_symmetry.space_group_name_H-M   'P 1'
#
loop_
_entity.id
_entity.type
_entity.pdbx_description
1 polymer ?
#
loop_
_entity_poly.entity_id
_entity_poly.type
_entity_poly.pdbx_seq_one_letter_code
_entity_poly.pdbx_strand_id
1 'polypeptide(L)'
;MSVQPGRGVVCDTPITLAADIAENKWYVTGAQRNRATFNGIWEAPKGLQVSGLYIFGDNGYSTPTSGFDARSVGSTGGRLRSNGTLIERNSFDNPAIHRVDMRVQRRFALGPRVKVDGIFEMYNVFNRANFESFTINESNAQFGKPLASTTLAYQPRMLQFGFRTQF
;
A
#
# COMPACT_ATOMS: atom_id res chain seq x y z
N MET A 1 20.61 -41.69 23.88
CA MET A 1 21.79 -41.35 23.06
C MET A 1 22.20 -42.61 22.32
N SER A 2 21.80 -42.76 21.05
CA SER A 2 22.20 -43.90 20.23
C SER A 2 23.29 -43.46 19.27
N VAL A 3 24.47 -44.06 19.37
CA VAL A 3 25.57 -43.81 18.44
C VAL A 3 25.40 -44.79 17.27
N GLN A 4 25.05 -44.29 16.08
CA GLN A 4 25.12 -45.07 14.85
C GLN A 4 26.54 -44.98 14.27
N PRO A 5 27.21 -46.10 13.92
CA PRO A 5 28.55 -46.05 13.35
C PRO A 5 28.54 -45.35 11.99
N GLY A 6 29.38 -44.33 11.79
CA GLY A 6 29.55 -43.63 10.51
C GLY A 6 28.71 -42.36 10.34
N ARG A 7 27.83 -42.02 11.28
CA ARG A 7 27.18 -40.70 11.37
C ARG A 7 27.62 -40.05 12.69
N GLY A 8 28.02 -38.78 12.65
CA GLY A 8 28.42 -38.03 13.84
C GLY A 8 27.39 -38.10 14.95
N VAL A 9 27.76 -37.74 16.18
CA VAL A 9 26.84 -37.75 17.32
C VAL A 9 25.62 -36.86 17.02
N VAL A 10 24.46 -37.49 16.81
CA VAL A 10 23.18 -36.78 16.69
C VAL A 10 22.49 -36.86 18.05
N CYS A 11 22.26 -35.70 18.65
CA CYS A 11 21.45 -35.57 19.85
C CYS A 11 20.13 -34.91 19.49
N ASP A 12 19.08 -35.71 19.33
CA ASP A 12 17.71 -35.22 19.25
C ASP A 12 17.26 -34.80 20.65
N THR A 13 17.42 -33.51 20.95
CA THR A 13 16.91 -32.91 22.18
C THR A 13 15.64 -32.12 21.85
N PRO A 14 14.52 -32.35 22.55
CA PRO A 14 13.33 -31.54 22.37
C PRO A 14 13.63 -30.08 22.74
N ILE A 15 13.53 -29.17 21.77
CA ILE A 15 13.64 -27.74 22.03
C ILE A 15 12.22 -27.18 22.16
N THR A 16 11.91 -26.62 23.33
CA THR A 16 10.68 -25.83 23.50
C THR A 16 10.96 -24.42 23.01
N LEU A 17 10.32 -24.02 21.92
CA LEU A 17 10.44 -22.67 21.38
C LEU A 17 9.64 -21.69 22.23
N ALA A 18 10.18 -20.48 22.44
CA ALA A 18 9.44 -19.37 23.04
C ALA A 18 8.21 -19.04 22.18
N ALA A 19 7.09 -18.65 22.79
CA ALA A 19 5.78 -18.51 22.13
C ALA A 19 5.80 -17.63 20.86
N ASP A 20 6.62 -16.61 20.85
CA ASP A 20 6.79 -15.66 19.74
C ASP A 20 7.69 -16.17 18.61
N ILE A 21 8.47 -17.23 18.86
CA ILE A 21 9.16 -18.04 17.83
C ILE A 21 8.27 -19.21 17.39
N ALA A 22 7.55 -19.81 18.34
CA ALA A 22 6.74 -21.01 18.17
C ALA A 22 5.43 -20.79 17.38
N GLU A 23 5.05 -19.54 17.10
CA GLU A 23 3.73 -19.19 16.56
C GLU A 23 3.39 -19.89 15.23
N ASN A 24 4.39 -20.42 14.48
CA ASN A 24 4.24 -21.18 13.23
C ASN A 24 3.21 -20.57 12.24
N LYS A 25 3.07 -19.24 12.28
CA LYS A 25 2.17 -18.43 11.46
C LYS A 25 3.00 -17.64 10.47
N TRP A 26 2.74 -17.85 9.20
CA TRP A 26 3.46 -17.22 8.09
C TRP A 26 3.02 -15.77 7.88
N TYR A 27 3.95 -14.93 7.41
CA TYR A 27 3.70 -13.53 7.10
C TYR A 27 2.73 -13.39 5.93
N VAL A 28 1.67 -12.60 6.13
CA VAL A 28 0.78 -12.14 5.05
C VAL A 28 0.77 -10.61 4.97
N THR A 29 1.78 -9.96 5.57
CA THR A 29 1.94 -8.51 5.61
C THR A 29 1.93 -7.94 4.19
N GLY A 30 1.08 -6.94 3.95
CA GLY A 30 0.97 -6.30 2.63
C GLY A 30 0.18 -7.10 1.60
N ALA A 31 -0.53 -8.17 2.00
CA ALA A 31 -1.51 -8.80 1.12
C ALA A 31 -2.72 -7.86 0.94
N GLN A 32 -2.63 -6.99 -0.05
CA GLN A 32 -3.80 -6.38 -0.69
C GLN A 32 -4.61 -7.53 -1.30
N ARG A 33 -5.74 -7.86 -0.67
CA ARG A 33 -6.61 -8.98 -1.05
C ARG A 33 -7.63 -8.56 -2.10
N ASN A 34 -8.08 -7.32 -2.04
CA ASN A 34 -9.13 -6.80 -2.91
C ASN A 34 -8.69 -5.50 -3.56
N ARG A 35 -8.70 -5.49 -4.89
CA ARG A 35 -8.53 -4.27 -5.68
C ARG A 35 -9.59 -4.25 -6.77
N ALA A 36 -10.29 -3.13 -6.88
CA ALA A 36 -11.30 -2.93 -7.90
C ALA A 36 -11.09 -1.58 -8.58
N THR A 37 -11.27 -1.58 -9.89
CA THR A 37 -11.23 -0.35 -10.69
C THR A 37 -12.49 -0.27 -11.52
N PHE A 38 -13.13 0.88 -11.50
CA PHE A 38 -14.29 1.17 -12.33
C PHE A 38 -13.96 2.34 -13.25
N ASN A 39 -14.15 2.18 -14.55
CA ASN A 39 -13.90 3.22 -15.53
C ASN A 39 -15.15 3.48 -16.36
N GLY A 40 -15.35 4.75 -16.71
CA GLY A 40 -16.44 5.19 -17.58
C GLY A 40 -15.94 6.24 -18.56
N ILE A 41 -16.43 6.18 -19.80
CA ILE A 41 -16.19 7.18 -20.83
C ILE A 41 -17.55 7.55 -21.41
N TRP A 42 -17.80 8.85 -21.49
CA TRP A 42 -18.97 9.40 -22.14
C TRP A 42 -18.55 10.34 -23.26
N GLU A 43 -18.97 10.01 -24.48
CA GLU A 43 -18.82 10.87 -25.65
C GLU A 43 -20.08 11.71 -25.81
N ALA A 44 -19.95 12.98 -25.44
CA ALA A 44 -21.00 13.96 -25.54
C ALA A 44 -20.98 14.68 -26.91
N PRO A 45 -22.10 15.28 -27.33
CA PRO A 45 -22.17 16.00 -28.58
C PRO A 45 -21.13 17.12 -28.74
N LYS A 46 -20.95 17.53 -29.99
CA LYS A 46 -20.04 18.59 -30.41
C LYS A 46 -18.55 18.26 -30.20
N GLY A 47 -18.17 17.03 -29.85
CA GLY A 47 -16.76 16.64 -29.64
C GLY A 47 -16.26 16.83 -28.21
N LEU A 48 -17.16 16.76 -27.22
CA LEU A 48 -16.81 16.71 -25.80
C LEU A 48 -16.69 15.23 -25.39
N GLN A 49 -15.63 14.87 -24.69
CA GLN A 49 -15.47 13.56 -24.07
C GLN A 49 -15.17 13.77 -22.60
N VAL A 50 -15.87 13.03 -21.75
CA VAL A 50 -15.62 12.97 -20.31
C VAL A 50 -15.29 11.54 -19.97
N SER A 51 -14.20 11.32 -19.23
CA SER A 51 -13.85 10.02 -18.71
C SER A 51 -13.52 10.10 -17.21
N GLY A 52 -13.77 9.00 -16.53
CA GLY A 52 -13.52 8.85 -15.11
C GLY A 52 -12.98 7.48 -14.77
N LEU A 53 -12.15 7.42 -13.73
CA LEU A 53 -11.60 6.20 -13.16
C LEU A 53 -11.75 6.26 -11.65
N TYR A 54 -12.42 5.28 -11.07
CA TYR A 54 -12.44 5.04 -9.64
C TYR A 54 -11.54 3.85 -9.31
N ILE A 55 -10.70 4.02 -8.30
CA ILE A 55 -9.78 3.03 -7.78
C ILE A 55 -10.13 2.77 -6.32
N PHE A 56 -10.36 1.50 -6.01
CA PHE A 56 -10.44 0.96 -4.66
C PHE A 56 -9.36 -0.10 -4.47
N GLY A 57 -8.71 -0.10 -3.31
CA GLY A 57 -7.83 -1.17 -2.90
C GLY A 57 -7.80 -1.28 -1.38
N ASP A 58 -7.96 -2.50 -0.84
CA ASP A 58 -7.61 -2.71 0.56
C ASP A 58 -6.08 -2.67 0.69
N ASN A 59 -5.57 -2.03 1.74
CA ASN A 59 -4.13 -2.03 2.02
C ASN A 59 -3.76 -3.15 3.01
N GLY A 60 -4.74 -3.99 3.36
CA GLY A 60 -4.59 -5.14 4.24
C GLY A 60 -4.07 -4.73 5.62
N TYR A 61 -3.34 -5.65 6.25
CA TYR A 61 -2.84 -5.46 7.60
C TYR A 61 -1.30 -5.50 7.65
N SER A 62 -0.75 -4.76 8.60
CA SER A 62 0.67 -4.73 8.93
C SER A 62 0.90 -5.36 10.30
N THR A 63 2.07 -5.98 10.47
CA THR A 63 2.50 -6.51 11.77
C THR A 63 3.42 -5.49 12.44
N PRO A 64 3.00 -4.83 13.53
CA PRO A 64 3.85 -3.90 14.26
C PRO A 64 5.08 -4.57 14.89
N THR A 65 6.08 -3.75 15.20
CA THR A 65 7.24 -4.13 15.99
C THR A 65 7.24 -3.39 17.32
N SER A 66 7.84 -4.00 18.34
CA SER A 66 7.93 -3.42 19.68
C SER A 66 9.02 -2.35 19.78
N GLY A 67 9.97 -2.34 18.84
CA GLY A 67 11.12 -1.44 18.88
C GLY A 67 12.13 -1.77 19.98
N PHE A 68 11.98 -2.92 20.64
CA PHE A 68 12.81 -3.37 21.75
C PHE A 68 13.49 -4.71 21.42
N ASP A 69 14.77 -4.84 21.77
CA ASP A 69 15.52 -6.09 21.59
C ASP A 69 15.44 -6.95 22.86
N ALA A 70 14.30 -7.60 23.05
CA ALA A 70 14.04 -8.43 24.22
C ALA A 70 14.96 -9.67 24.34
N ARG A 71 15.66 -10.04 23.27
CA ARG A 71 16.55 -11.22 23.24
C ARG A 71 18.03 -10.89 23.18
N SER A 72 18.38 -9.61 23.10
CA SER A 72 19.77 -9.16 22.90
C SER A 72 20.42 -9.81 21.68
N VAL A 73 19.65 -10.00 20.60
CA VAL A 73 20.13 -10.56 19.33
C VAL A 73 20.60 -9.48 18.35
N GLY A 74 20.68 -8.22 18.79
CA GLY A 74 21.07 -7.08 17.98
C GLY A 74 19.96 -6.57 17.05
N SER A 75 18.69 -6.87 17.34
CA SER A 75 17.56 -6.48 16.50
C SER A 75 16.39 -5.93 17.31
N THR A 76 16.03 -4.67 17.05
CA THR A 76 14.87 -4.00 17.65
C THR A 76 13.57 -4.19 16.84
N GLY A 77 13.61 -4.98 15.76
CA GLY A 77 12.46 -5.31 14.91
C GLY A 77 11.56 -6.42 15.46
N GLY A 78 11.78 -6.85 16.71
CA GLY A 78 11.02 -7.93 17.35
C GLY A 78 9.61 -7.54 17.76
N ARG A 79 8.74 -8.54 17.95
CA ARG A 79 7.35 -8.36 18.41
C ARG A 79 7.15 -8.55 19.91
N LEU A 80 8.17 -9.05 20.60
CA LEU A 80 8.15 -9.25 22.03
C LEU A 80 8.40 -7.91 22.73
N ARG A 81 7.40 -7.43 23.48
CA ARG A 81 7.49 -6.19 24.24
C ARG A 81 8.34 -6.39 25.50
N SER A 82 8.82 -5.29 26.08
CA SER A 82 9.58 -5.30 27.33
C SER A 82 8.81 -5.87 28.52
N ASN A 83 7.47 -5.78 28.50
CA ASN A 83 6.60 -6.37 29.52
C ASN A 83 6.30 -7.87 29.31
N GLY A 84 6.98 -8.53 28.37
CA GLY A 84 6.81 -9.96 28.08
C GLY A 84 5.59 -10.31 27.22
N THR A 85 4.76 -9.32 26.86
CA THR A 85 3.62 -9.56 25.95
C THR A 85 4.05 -9.57 24.50
N LEU A 86 3.32 -10.32 23.67
CA LEU A 86 3.58 -10.43 22.24
C LEU A 86 2.62 -9.54 21.46
N ILE A 87 3.15 -8.68 20.58
CA ILE A 87 2.34 -8.00 19.55
C ILE A 87 1.75 -9.06 18.63
N GLU A 88 0.44 -9.00 18.33
CA GLU A 88 -0.22 -9.94 17.43
C GLU A 88 0.19 -9.72 15.95
N ARG A 89 0.23 -10.80 15.15
CA ARG A 89 0.47 -10.74 13.70
C ARG A 89 -0.64 -9.88 13.07
N ASN A 90 -0.29 -9.00 12.13
CA ASN A 90 -1.27 -8.28 11.32
C ASN A 90 -2.30 -7.49 12.16
N SER A 91 -1.88 -6.96 13.32
CA SER A 91 -2.76 -6.23 14.23
C SER A 91 -2.99 -4.77 13.86
N PHE A 92 -2.27 -4.25 12.87
CA PHE A 92 -2.45 -2.88 12.37
C PHE A 92 -3.23 -2.89 11.05
N ASP A 93 -4.44 -2.34 11.05
CA ASP A 93 -5.28 -2.19 9.86
C ASP A 93 -4.80 -1.00 9.02
N ASN A 94 -4.42 -1.24 7.76
CA ASN A 94 -4.02 -0.17 6.86
C ASN A 94 -5.27 0.34 6.12
N PRO A 95 -5.59 1.65 6.23
CA PRO A 95 -6.75 2.24 5.55
C PRO A 95 -6.73 1.96 4.05
N ALA A 96 -7.89 1.58 3.52
CA ALA A 96 -8.08 1.35 2.10
C ALA A 96 -7.85 2.63 1.28
N ILE A 97 -7.31 2.47 0.08
CA ILE A 97 -7.20 3.54 -0.89
C ILE A 97 -8.54 3.74 -1.61
N HIS A 98 -8.97 5.00 -1.69
CA HIS A 98 -10.08 5.42 -2.53
C HIS A 98 -9.67 6.64 -3.32
N ARG A 99 -9.75 6.54 -4.65
CA ARG A 99 -9.36 7.62 -5.53
C ARG A 99 -10.27 7.68 -6.74
N VAL A 100 -10.71 8.90 -7.06
CA VAL A 100 -11.40 9.19 -8.32
C VAL A 100 -10.51 10.12 -9.13
N ASP A 101 -10.31 9.75 -10.37
CA ASP A 101 -9.63 10.55 -11.38
C ASP A 101 -10.62 10.87 -12.51
N MET A 102 -10.44 12.03 -13.12
CA MET A 102 -11.31 12.53 -14.18
C MET A 102 -10.47 13.14 -15.28
N ARG A 103 -10.93 12.95 -16.52
CA ARG A 103 -10.40 13.62 -17.70
C ARG A 103 -11.55 14.20 -18.50
N VAL A 104 -11.37 15.43 -18.96
CA VAL A 104 -12.26 16.12 -19.88
C VAL A 104 -11.45 16.50 -21.11
N GLN A 105 -11.94 16.10 -22.29
CA GLN A 105 -11.34 16.46 -23.56
C GLN A 105 -12.38 17.14 -24.43
N ARG A 106 -12.00 18.24 -25.07
CA ARG A 106 -12.87 18.98 -25.98
C ARG A 106 -12.16 19.23 -27.30
N ARG A 107 -12.78 18.77 -28.39
CA ARG A 107 -12.35 19.08 -29.75
C ARG A 107 -12.94 20.40 -30.23
N PHE A 108 -12.09 21.25 -30.77
CA PHE A 108 -12.42 22.49 -31.44
C PHE A 108 -11.97 22.40 -32.90
N ALA A 109 -12.90 22.56 -33.84
CA ALA A 109 -12.58 22.70 -35.26
C ALA A 109 -12.36 24.19 -35.54
N LEU A 110 -11.12 24.57 -35.87
CA LEU A 110 -10.76 25.95 -36.20
C LEU A 110 -10.92 26.24 -37.70
N GLY A 111 -11.13 25.21 -38.51
CA GLY A 111 -11.38 25.29 -39.95
C GLY A 111 -11.44 23.89 -40.59
N PRO A 112 -11.40 23.80 -41.92
CA PRO A 112 -11.49 22.52 -42.64
C PRO A 112 -10.28 21.59 -42.40
N ARG A 113 -9.11 22.16 -42.13
CA ARG A 113 -7.83 21.43 -41.99
C ARG A 113 -7.31 21.38 -40.56
N VAL A 114 -7.65 22.35 -39.72
CA VAL A 114 -7.07 22.48 -38.38
C VAL A 114 -8.08 22.11 -37.30
N LYS A 115 -7.69 21.16 -36.45
CA LYS A 115 -8.44 20.75 -35.26
C LYS A 115 -7.52 20.81 -34.04
N VAL A 116 -8.09 21.23 -32.91
CA VAL A 116 -7.38 21.30 -31.62
C VAL A 116 -8.20 20.57 -30.57
N ASP A 117 -7.57 19.62 -29.87
CA ASP A 117 -8.15 18.98 -28.69
C ASP A 117 -7.57 19.64 -27.44
N GLY A 118 -8.40 20.30 -26.65
CA GLY A 118 -8.04 20.72 -25.29
C GLY A 118 -8.31 19.59 -24.29
N ILE A 119 -7.36 19.34 -23.38
CA ILE A 119 -7.42 18.26 -22.39
C ILE A 119 -7.22 18.85 -21.01
N PHE A 120 -8.08 18.45 -20.08
CA PHE A 120 -7.98 18.73 -18.66
C PHE A 120 -8.10 17.43 -17.89
N GLU A 121 -7.15 17.18 -16.99
CA GLU A 121 -7.10 16.00 -16.14
C GLU A 121 -7.03 16.44 -14.68
N MET A 122 -7.85 15.81 -13.85
CA MET A 122 -7.87 16.00 -12.41
C MET A 122 -7.71 14.66 -11.74
N TYR A 123 -6.62 14.53 -10.99
CA TYR A 123 -6.28 13.34 -10.22
C TYR A 123 -6.69 13.54 -8.76
N ASN A 124 -7.21 12.50 -8.12
CA ASN A 124 -7.75 12.57 -6.76
C ASN A 124 -8.77 13.72 -6.62
N VAL A 125 -9.83 13.65 -7.43
CA VAL A 125 -10.90 14.65 -7.54
C VAL A 125 -11.46 15.03 -6.18
N PHE A 126 -11.61 14.10 -5.23
CA PHE A 126 -12.14 14.40 -3.90
C PHE A 126 -11.09 14.83 -2.87
N ASN A 127 -9.82 14.97 -3.29
CA ASN A 127 -8.69 15.31 -2.43
C ASN A 127 -8.62 14.43 -1.18
N ARG A 128 -8.90 13.13 -1.34
CA ARG A 128 -8.88 12.19 -0.22
C ARG A 128 -7.44 11.93 0.18
N ALA A 129 -7.17 11.97 1.49
CA ALA A 129 -5.89 11.53 2.04
C ALA A 129 -5.80 10.00 1.89
N ASN A 130 -4.91 9.54 1.03
CA ASN A 130 -4.59 8.14 0.86
C ASN A 130 -3.13 7.96 1.29
N PHE A 131 -2.84 6.92 2.07
CA PHE A 131 -1.50 6.70 2.61
C PHE A 131 -0.99 5.31 2.26
N GLU A 132 0.29 5.22 1.91
CA GLU A 132 0.93 3.98 1.52
C GLU A 132 1.33 3.14 2.73
N SER A 133 1.94 3.78 3.72
CA SER A 133 2.54 3.12 4.86
C SER A 133 2.45 3.99 6.11
N PHE A 134 2.68 3.34 7.26
CA PHE A 134 2.55 3.94 8.58
C PHE A 134 3.77 3.59 9.42
N THR A 135 4.05 4.41 10.43
CA THR A 135 5.04 4.06 11.45
C THR A 135 4.49 2.92 12.31
N ILE A 136 5.03 1.71 12.13
CA ILE A 136 4.55 0.49 12.80
C ILE A 136 5.43 0.04 13.97
N ASN A 137 6.39 0.86 14.41
CA ASN A 137 7.17 0.61 15.60
C ASN A 137 6.50 1.27 16.82
N GLU A 138 6.03 0.47 17.77
CA GLU A 138 5.34 0.93 18.98
C GLU A 138 6.21 1.81 19.89
N SER A 139 7.55 1.71 19.83
CA SER A 139 8.45 2.57 20.61
C SER A 139 8.65 3.97 20.00
N ASN A 140 8.15 4.20 18.79
CA ASN A 140 8.24 5.49 18.13
C ASN A 140 7.05 6.39 18.51
N ALA A 141 7.30 7.64 18.89
CA ALA A 141 6.25 8.62 19.22
C ALA A 141 5.27 8.93 18.06
N GLN A 142 5.64 8.58 16.82
CA GLN A 142 4.78 8.70 15.64
C GLN A 142 4.07 7.39 15.29
N PHE A 143 4.06 6.38 16.17
CA PHE A 143 3.35 5.11 15.93
C PHE A 143 1.91 5.33 15.45
N GLY A 144 1.53 4.61 14.40
CA GLY A 144 0.22 4.71 13.75
C GLY A 144 0.02 5.95 12.86
N LYS A 145 1.02 6.84 12.76
CA LYS A 145 0.94 7.97 11.84
C LYS A 145 1.44 7.61 10.44
N PRO A 146 0.84 8.20 9.38
CA PRO A 146 1.21 7.92 8.01
C PRO A 146 2.61 8.44 7.69
N LEU A 147 3.30 7.72 6.81
CA LEU A 147 4.57 8.13 6.22
C LEU A 147 4.32 8.83 4.87
N ALA A 148 5.19 9.77 4.54
CA ALA A 148 5.13 10.43 3.24
C ALA A 148 5.44 9.42 2.12
N SER A 149 4.66 9.48 1.04
CA SER A 149 4.86 8.68 -0.16
C SER A 149 5.02 9.59 -1.36
N THR A 150 5.97 9.26 -2.24
CA THR A 150 6.13 9.93 -3.54
C THR A 150 5.32 9.25 -4.64
N THR A 151 4.76 8.07 -4.38
CA THR A 151 3.99 7.30 -5.34
C THR A 151 2.71 8.05 -5.72
N LEU A 152 2.48 8.20 -7.04
CA LEU A 152 1.39 9.00 -7.59
C LEU A 152 0.01 8.62 -7.02
N ALA A 153 -0.21 7.35 -6.67
CA ALA A 153 -1.45 6.85 -6.08
C ALA A 153 -1.87 7.61 -4.81
N TYR A 154 -0.91 8.07 -4.01
CA TYR A 154 -1.09 8.67 -2.70
C TYR A 154 -0.89 10.19 -2.67
N GLN A 155 -0.59 10.79 -3.83
CA GLN A 155 -0.44 12.23 -3.95
C GLN A 155 -1.79 12.95 -3.70
N PRO A 156 -1.74 14.20 -3.19
CA PRO A 156 -2.91 15.08 -3.12
C PRO A 156 -3.53 15.34 -4.50
N ARG A 157 -4.61 16.13 -4.53
CA ARG A 157 -5.23 16.54 -5.81
C ARG A 157 -4.22 17.21 -6.73
N MET A 158 -4.14 16.72 -7.97
CA MET A 158 -3.29 17.30 -9.02
C MET A 158 -4.12 17.65 -10.24
N LEU A 159 -3.77 18.76 -10.89
CA LEU A 159 -4.37 19.21 -12.14
C LEU A 159 -3.33 19.15 -13.24
N GLN A 160 -3.73 18.64 -14.39
CA GLN A 160 -2.90 18.59 -15.58
C GLN A 160 -3.67 19.12 -16.78
N PHE A 161 -2.97 19.90 -17.59
CA PHE A 161 -3.51 20.50 -18.81
C PHE A 161 -2.71 19.98 -19.99
N GLY A 162 -3.39 19.73 -21.10
CA GLY A 162 -2.76 19.30 -22.33
C GLY A 162 -3.53 19.80 -23.52
N PHE A 163 -2.87 19.81 -24.68
CA PHE A 163 -3.54 20.04 -25.94
C PHE A 163 -2.91 19.19 -27.04
N ARG A 164 -3.70 18.89 -28.07
CA ARG A 164 -3.22 18.19 -29.27
C ARG A 164 -3.72 18.91 -30.50
N THR A 165 -2.84 19.15 -31.45
CA THR A 165 -3.16 19.77 -32.75
C THR A 165 -3.15 18.74 -33.86
N GLN A 166 -4.09 18.85 -34.79
CA GLN A 166 -4.14 18.06 -36.02
C GLN A 166 -4.29 19.02 -37.20
N PHE A 167 -3.50 18.80 -38.25
CA PHE A 167 -3.40 19.63 -39.46
C PHE A 167 -3.47 18.75 -40.72
#